data_AF-A0A6N2AT99-F1
#
_entry.id   AF-A0A6N2AT99-F1
#
_cell.length_a   1.000
_cell.length_b   1.000
_cell.length_c   1.000
_cell.angle_alpha   90.00
_cell.angle_beta   90.00
_cell.angle_gamma   90.00
#
_symmetry.space_group_name_H-M   'P 1'
#
loop_
_entity.id
_entity.type
_entity.pdbx_description
1 polymer ?
#
loop_
_entity_poly.entity_id
_entity_poly.type
_entity_poly.pdbx_seq_one_letter_code
_entity_poly.pdbx_strand_id
1 'polypeptide(L)'
;DNKILRAAMLKKRYANVIMKSQKQVLGKAFDEKKMKKKASLWEKQLHEEKVKLREREREAARIATASIKRTVNFGDGLEAERDLMSIIGAPNRL
;
A
#
# COMPACT_ATOMS: atom_id res chain seq x y z
N ASP A 1 -5.44 14.29 -18.08
CA ASP A 1 -5.89 13.20 -17.19
C ASP A 1 -5.14 13.05 -15.86
N ASN A 2 -3.81 12.90 -15.80
CA ASN A 2 -3.08 12.76 -14.51
C ASN A 2 -3.19 14.00 -13.58
N LYS A 3 -3.21 15.21 -14.16
CA LYS A 3 -3.39 16.47 -13.40
C LYS A 3 -4.73 16.53 -12.64
N ILE A 4 -5.80 16.01 -13.24
CA ILE A 4 -7.15 16.00 -12.66
C ILE A 4 -7.19 15.04 -11.47
N LEU A 5 -6.63 13.84 -11.63
CA LEU A 5 -6.53 12.84 -10.56
C LEU A 5 -5.73 13.38 -9.36
N ARG A 6 -4.58 14.00 -9.64
CA ARG A 6 -3.74 14.63 -8.61
C ARG A 6 -4.48 15.76 -7.88
N ALA A 7 -5.20 16.61 -8.60
CA ALA A 7 -5.99 17.67 -7.99
C ALA A 7 -7.10 17.12 -7.07
N ALA A 8 -7.79 16.06 -7.50
CA ALA A 8 -8.80 15.39 -6.69
C ALA A 8 -8.22 14.80 -5.40
N MET A 9 -7.07 14.12 -5.48
CA MET A 9 -6.37 13.59 -4.30
C MET A 9 -5.93 14.69 -3.34
N LEU A 10 -5.35 15.78 -3.84
CA LEU A 10 -4.95 16.92 -3.03
C LEU A 10 -6.15 17.55 -2.32
N LYS A 11 -7.29 17.68 -3.02
CA LYS A 11 -8.52 18.19 -2.44
C LYS A 11 -9.02 17.34 -1.27
N LYS A 12 -8.95 16.00 -1.39
CA LYS A 12 -9.31 15.09 -0.30
C LYS A 12 -8.33 15.20 0.87
N ARG A 13 -7.01 15.22 0.59
CA ARG A 13 -5.95 15.26 1.61
C ARG A 13 -5.96 16.56 2.42
N TYR A 14 -6.28 17.68 1.78
CA TYR A 14 -6.27 19.01 2.40
C TYR A 14 -7.68 19.55 2.70
N ALA A 15 -8.70 18.69 2.76
CA ALA A 15 -10.09 19.07 3.04
C ALA A 15 -10.25 20.02 4.23
N ASN A 16 -9.61 19.70 5.36
CA ASN A 16 -9.67 20.52 6.58
C ASN A 16 -8.96 21.86 6.44
N VAL A 17 -7.83 21.90 5.72
CA VAL A 17 -7.09 23.15 5.48
C VAL A 17 -7.94 24.06 4.59
N ILE A 18 -8.50 23.52 3.51
CA ILE A 18 -9.39 24.24 2.60
C ILE A 18 -10.59 24.81 3.38
N MET A 19 -11.22 24.01 4.24
CA MET A 19 -12.34 24.47 5.06
C MET A 19 -11.95 25.63 5.98
N LYS A 20 -10.82 25.53 6.69
CA LYS A 20 -10.33 26.59 7.59
C LYS A 20 -10.00 27.87 6.82
N SER A 21 -9.29 27.76 5.69
CA SER A 21 -8.97 28.90 4.84
C SER A 21 -10.22 29.56 4.27
N GLN A 22 -11.22 28.78 3.84
CA GLN A 22 -12.50 29.33 3.37
C GLN A 22 -13.28 30.04 4.48
N LYS A 23 -13.26 29.53 5.72
CA LYS A 23 -13.85 30.22 6.87
C LYS A 23 -13.17 31.57 7.14
N GLN A 24 -11.85 31.63 7.00
CA GLN A 24 -11.09 32.87 7.15
C GLN A 24 -11.41 33.89 6.06
N VAL A 25 -11.56 33.46 4.80
CA VAL A 25 -11.83 34.34 3.66
C VAL A 25 -13.29 34.81 3.62
N LEU A 26 -14.25 33.92 3.87
CA LEU A 26 -15.68 34.22 3.73
C LEU A 26 -16.32 34.78 5.00
N GLY A 27 -15.70 34.62 6.17
CA GLY A 27 -16.17 35.15 7.44
C GLY A 27 -17.63 34.79 7.73
N LYS A 28 -18.50 35.81 7.81
CA LYS A 28 -19.95 35.64 8.12
C LYS A 28 -20.74 34.95 7.01
N ALA A 29 -20.28 34.99 5.76
CA ALA A 29 -20.92 34.32 4.62
C ALA A 29 -20.57 32.82 4.52
N PHE A 30 -19.76 32.31 5.46
CA PHE A 30 -19.31 30.92 5.45
C PHE A 30 -20.39 29.97 5.99
N ASP A 31 -20.91 29.10 5.12
CA ASP A 31 -21.80 28.00 5.51
C ASP A 31 -21.01 26.84 6.14
N GLU A 32 -20.78 26.95 7.45
CA GLU A 32 -20.01 25.98 8.22
C GLU A 32 -20.62 24.57 8.20
N LYS A 33 -21.96 24.46 8.21
CA LYS A 33 -22.64 23.17 8.24
C LYS A 33 -22.44 22.42 6.92
N LYS A 34 -22.60 23.11 5.79
CA LYS A 34 -22.38 22.54 4.46
C LYS A 34 -20.93 22.15 4.23
N MET A 35 -19.98 22.99 4.67
CA MET A 35 -18.56 22.72 4.48
C MET A 35 -18.05 21.59 5.36
N LYS A 36 -18.47 21.50 6.63
CA LYS A 36 -18.17 20.35 7.49
C LYS A 36 -18.69 19.04 6.90
N LYS A 37 -19.91 19.03 6.34
CA LYS A 37 -20.47 17.84 5.69
C LYS A 37 -19.65 17.42 4.45
N LYS A 38 -19.14 18.37 3.68
CA LYS A 38 -18.25 18.08 2.54
C LYS A 38 -16.89 17.57 2.99
N ALA A 39 -16.29 18.18 4.01
CA ALA A 39 -15.00 17.77 4.55
C ALA A 39 -15.06 16.33 5.10
N SER A 40 -16.08 16.00 5.88
CA SER A 40 -16.25 14.64 6.42
C SER A 40 -16.48 13.58 5.34
N LEU A 41 -17.18 13.94 4.26
CA LEU A 41 -17.32 13.05 3.09
C LEU A 41 -15.97 12.77 2.44
N TRP A 42 -15.13 13.79 2.25
CA TRP A 42 -13.80 13.61 1.65
C TRP A 42 -12.85 12.83 2.55
N GLU A 43 -12.93 13.00 3.87
CA GLU A 43 -12.15 12.21 4.83
C GLU A 43 -12.54 10.73 4.80
N LYS A 44 -13.84 10.42 4.76
CA LYS A 44 -14.32 9.03 4.63
C LYS A 44 -13.82 8.38 3.34
N GLN A 45 -13.95 9.08 2.22
CA GLN A 45 -13.43 8.59 0.93
C GLN A 45 -11.92 8.35 0.97
N LEU A 46 -11.16 9.26 1.59
CA LEU A 46 -9.71 9.10 1.73
C LEU A 46 -9.37 7.89 2.60
N HIS A 47 -10.13 7.64 3.67
CA HIS A 47 -9.92 6.48 4.54
C HIS A 47 -10.20 5.17 3.79
N GLU A 48 -11.32 5.08 3.08
CA GLU A 48 -11.68 3.91 2.26
C GLU A 48 -10.63 3.62 1.18
N GLU A 49 -10.13 4.65 0.49
CA GLU A 49 -9.06 4.50 -0.51
C GLU A 49 -7.76 3.95 0.12
N LYS A 50 -7.39 4.44 1.31
CA LYS A 50 -6.21 3.92 2.03
C LYS A 50 -6.38 2.48 2.49
N VAL A 51 -7.58 2.08 2.90
CA VAL A 51 -7.87 0.68 3.27
C VAL A 51 -7.73 -0.21 2.05
N LYS A 52 -8.37 0.14 0.92
CA LYS A 52 -8.26 -0.60 -0.34
C LYS A 52 -6.81 -0.71 -0.84
N LEU A 53 -6.04 0.36 -0.73
CA LEU A 53 -4.62 0.34 -1.11
C LEU A 53 -3.83 -0.66 -0.27
N ARG A 54 -4.00 -0.65 1.06
CA ARG A 54 -3.32 -1.58 1.96
C ARG A 54 -3.70 -3.04 1.71
N GLU A 55 -4.95 -3.32 1.36
CA GLU A 55 -5.37 -4.66 0.97
C GLU A 55 -4.66 -5.14 -0.29
N ARG A 56 -4.55 -4.28 -1.31
CA ARG A 56 -3.80 -4.58 -2.54
C ARG A 56 -2.32 -4.81 -2.26
N GLU A 57 -1.70 -3.98 -1.42
CA GLU A 57 -0.30 -4.14 -1.02
C GLU A 57 -0.07 -5.46 -0.27
N ARG A 58 -0.98 -5.84 0.63
CA ARG A 58 -0.93 -7.14 1.32
C ARG A 58 -1.05 -8.31 0.36
N GLU A 59 -1.96 -8.22 -0.61
CA GLU A 59 -2.13 -9.29 -1.59
C GLU A 59 -0.91 -9.40 -2.50
N ALA A 60 -0.36 -8.27 -2.96
CA ALA A 60 0.89 -8.24 -3.69
C ALA A 60 2.05 -8.86 -2.88
N ALA A 61 2.14 -8.56 -1.59
CA ALA A 61 3.15 -9.15 -0.70
C ALA A 61 2.98 -10.67 -0.53
N ARG A 62 1.73 -11.16 -0.44
CA ARG A 62 1.45 -12.61 -0.41
C ARG A 62 1.89 -13.30 -1.70
N ILE A 63 1.53 -12.72 -2.85
CA ILE A 63 1.92 -13.24 -4.17
C ILE A 63 3.45 -13.26 -4.29
N ALA A 64 4.12 -12.17 -3.92
CA ALA A 64 5.58 -12.09 -3.95
C ALA A 64 6.21 -13.16 -3.03
N THR A 65 5.70 -13.32 -1.81
CA THR A 65 6.19 -14.34 -0.87
C THR A 65 5.99 -15.76 -1.41
N ALA A 66 4.82 -16.06 -1.99
CA ALA A 66 4.54 -17.35 -2.59
C ALA A 66 5.41 -17.60 -3.83
N SER A 67 5.66 -16.56 -4.63
CA SER A 67 6.57 -16.62 -5.77
C SER A 67 7.99 -16.95 -5.30
N ILE A 68 8.51 -16.20 -4.32
CA ILE A 68 9.83 -16.42 -3.72
C ILE A 68 9.96 -17.85 -3.20
N LYS A 69 8.95 -18.37 -2.49
CA LYS A 69 8.94 -19.76 -2.00
C LYS A 69 8.99 -20.81 -3.13
N ARG A 70 8.42 -20.52 -4.31
CA ARG A 70 8.51 -21.43 -5.47
C ARG A 70 9.83 -21.34 -6.21
N THR A 71 10.41 -20.14 -6.30
CA THR A 71 11.63 -19.90 -7.07
C THR A 71 12.90 -20.12 -6.27
N VAL A 72 12.84 -20.04 -4.95
CA VAL A 72 13.98 -20.30 -4.06
C VAL A 72 13.88 -21.74 -3.56
N ASN A 73 14.57 -22.66 -4.24
CA ASN A 73 14.82 -23.99 -3.72
C ASN A 73 15.89 -23.91 -2.63
N PHE A 74 15.47 -23.86 -1.38
CA PHE A 74 16.40 -23.99 -0.24
C PHE A 74 17.07 -25.38 -0.17
N GLY A 75 16.66 -26.33 -1.02
CA GLY A 75 17.21 -27.68 -1.12
C GLY A 75 18.38 -27.83 -2.11
N ASP A 76 18.51 -26.95 -3.12
CA ASP A 76 19.49 -27.15 -4.21
C ASP A 76 20.94 -27.17 -3.70
N GLY A 77 21.26 -26.40 -2.66
CA GLY A 77 22.60 -26.41 -2.06
C GLY A 77 22.91 -27.72 -1.32
N LEU A 78 21.93 -28.26 -0.59
CA LEU A 78 22.08 -29.53 0.14
C LEU A 78 22.01 -30.75 -0.80
N GLU A 79 21.24 -30.65 -1.88
CA GLU A 79 21.15 -31.66 -2.92
C GLU A 79 22.45 -31.68 -3.75
N ALA A 80 22.98 -30.51 -4.13
CA ALA A 80 24.29 -30.40 -4.77
C ALA A 80 25.44 -30.89 -3.87
N GLU A 81 25.41 -30.60 -2.57
CA GLU A 81 26.39 -31.12 -1.61
C GLU A 81 26.30 -32.65 -1.49
N ARG A 82 25.08 -33.21 -1.43
CA ARG A 82 24.85 -34.65 -1.39
C ARG A 82 25.31 -35.36 -2.67
N ASP A 83 25.04 -34.77 -3.83
CA ASP A 83 25.51 -35.28 -5.12
C ASP A 83 27.02 -35.22 -5.22
N LEU A 84 27.65 -34.11 -4.80
CA LEU A 84 29.10 -33.98 -4.74
C LEU A 84 29.73 -35.04 -3.83
N MET A 85 29.20 -35.22 -2.61
CA MET A 85 29.69 -36.23 -1.65
C MET A 85 29.58 -37.64 -2.22
N SER A 86 28.51 -37.92 -2.97
CA SER A 86 28.30 -39.19 -3.65
C SER A 86 29.28 -39.39 -4.82
N ILE A 87 29.59 -38.36 -5.59
CA ILE A 87 30.57 -38.39 -6.70
C ILE A 87 32.00 -38.61 -6.18
N ILE A 88 32.38 -37.97 -5.07
CA ILE A 88 33.73 -38.11 -4.48
C ILE A 88 33.87 -39.35 -3.58
N GLY A 89 32.81 -40.16 -3.43
CA GLY A 89 32.82 -41.38 -2.63
C GLY A 89 32.93 -41.15 -1.11
N ALA A 90 32.56 -39.97 -0.63
CA ALA A 90 32.55 -39.66 0.80
C ALA A 90 31.26 -40.20 1.46
N PRO A 91 31.34 -40.83 2.65
CA PRO A 91 30.14 -41.29 3.34
C PRO A 91 29.29 -40.09 3.78
N ASN A 92 28.02 -40.08 3.36
CA ASN A 92 27.02 -39.12 3.85
C ASN A 92 26.89 -39.26 5.37
N ARG A 93 27.45 -38.32 6.13
CA ARG A 93 27.23 -38.19 7.57
C ARG A 93 26.21 -37.07 7.80
N LEU A 94 24.94 -37.40 7.62
CA LEU A 94 23.82 -36.62 8.15
C LEU A 94 22.98 -37.54 9.04
#